data_AF-A0A0M9EBP7-F1
#
_entry.id   AF-A0A0M9EBP7-F1
#
_cell.length_a   1.000
_cell.length_b   1.000
_cell.length_c   1.000
_cell.angle_alpha   90.00
_cell.angle_beta   90.00
_cell.angle_gamma   90.00
#
_symmetry.space_group_name_H-M   'P 1'
#
loop_
_entity.id
_entity.type
_entity.pdbx_description
1 polymer ?
#
loop_
_entity_poly.entity_id
_entity_poly.type
_entity_poly.pdbx_seq_one_letter_code
_entity_poly.pdbx_strand_id
1 'polypeptide(L)'
;SNNALSRRGFVHKEVKLALNELDKMPDDSIFFLPVRLDDCTPQDERLKYLHWGDLFPDYSQGFKLIMRTLKPGLKSEKKKTTVKHKSGEWIEPLTRMEFVWVDGGCFMMGQTSEEKEQIIKDAGEKNYQNYYKRELPRHEVCVDGFWMGRYTVTLGQFKQFINATSYKTDAEKEGWAY
;
A
#
# COMPACT_ATOMS: atom_id res chain seq x y z
N SER A 1 12.52 -23.94 -17.74
CA SER A 1 12.70 -24.14 -19.20
C SER A 1 12.56 -22.83 -19.96
N ASN A 2 13.67 -22.26 -20.45
CA ASN A 2 13.80 -20.98 -21.21
C ASN A 2 12.92 -20.83 -22.47
N ASN A 3 12.11 -21.83 -22.80
CA ASN A 3 11.19 -21.81 -23.94
C ASN A 3 9.80 -21.23 -23.62
N ALA A 4 9.44 -21.03 -22.34
CA ALA A 4 8.11 -20.54 -21.96
C ALA A 4 7.96 -19.02 -22.10
N LEU A 5 9.05 -18.26 -21.91
CA LEU A 5 9.06 -16.78 -21.95
C LEU A 5 9.38 -16.20 -23.34
N SER A 6 9.96 -17.00 -24.24
CA SER A 6 10.34 -16.56 -25.59
C SER A 6 9.26 -16.81 -26.65
N ARG A 7 8.23 -17.61 -26.34
CA ARG A 7 7.13 -17.89 -27.27
C ARG A 7 6.04 -16.81 -27.18
N ARG A 8 5.78 -16.12 -28.30
CA ARG A 8 4.54 -15.34 -28.46
C ARG A 8 3.35 -16.30 -28.38
N GLY A 9 2.56 -16.22 -27.31
CA GLY A 9 1.43 -17.13 -27.09
C GLY A 9 0.87 -17.11 -25.66
N PHE A 10 -0.07 -18.03 -25.42
CA PHE A 10 -0.96 -18.20 -24.27
C PHE A 10 -0.44 -17.75 -22.89
N VAL A 11 0.83 -18.00 -22.56
CA VAL A 11 1.45 -17.63 -21.27
C VAL A 11 1.39 -16.12 -21.01
N HIS A 12 1.68 -15.27 -22.01
CA HIS A 12 1.58 -13.81 -21.85
C HIS A 12 0.13 -13.34 -21.68
N LYS A 13 -0.83 -14.05 -22.28
CA LYS A 13 -2.26 -13.72 -22.17
C LYS A 13 -2.79 -14.07 -20.77
N GLU A 14 -2.39 -15.21 -20.22
CA GLU A 14 -2.77 -15.64 -18.86
C GLU A 14 -2.15 -14.76 -17.78
N VAL A 15 -0.86 -14.42 -17.90
CA VAL A 15 -0.19 -13.48 -17.00
C VAL A 15 -0.86 -12.11 -17.03
N LYS A 16 -1.20 -11.61 -18.22
CA LYS A 16 -1.91 -10.33 -18.35
C LYS A 16 -3.33 -10.38 -17.78
N LEU A 17 -4.04 -11.49 -17.96
CA LEU A 17 -5.36 -11.70 -17.37
C LEU A 17 -5.28 -11.71 -15.84
N ALA A 18 -4.34 -12.45 -15.27
CA ALA A 18 -4.14 -12.52 -13.82
C ALA A 18 -3.78 -11.16 -13.22
N LEU A 19 -2.91 -10.39 -13.88
CA LEU A 19 -2.58 -9.03 -13.44
C LEU A 19 -3.78 -8.07 -13.52
N ASN A 20 -4.64 -8.20 -14.53
CA ASN A 20 -5.84 -7.37 -14.63
C ASN A 20 -6.90 -7.72 -13.56
N GLU A 21 -6.94 -8.97 -13.09
CA GLU A 21 -7.79 -9.34 -11.95
C GLU A 21 -7.19 -8.89 -10.61
N LEU A 22 -5.86 -8.88 -10.50
CA LEU A 22 -5.16 -8.34 -9.32
C LEU A 22 -5.51 -6.86 -9.09
N ASP A 23 -5.62 -6.06 -10.16
CA ASP A 23 -6.01 -4.64 -10.08
C ASP A 23 -7.43 -4.41 -9.51
N LYS A 24 -8.27 -5.46 -9.43
CA LYS A 24 -9.64 -5.38 -8.91
C LYS A 24 -9.75 -5.80 -7.44
N MET A 25 -8.67 -6.31 -6.87
CA MET A 25 -8.64 -6.84 -5.51
C MET A 25 -8.18 -5.74 -4.53
N PRO A 26 -8.65 -5.77 -3.27
CA PRO A 26 -8.17 -4.81 -2.28
C PRO A 26 -6.69 -5.03 -1.99
N ASP A 27 -5.93 -3.94 -1.85
CA ASP A 27 -4.47 -3.95 -1.70
C ASP A 27 -3.96 -4.81 -0.53
N ASP A 28 -4.80 -5.02 0.48
CA ASP A 28 -4.48 -5.75 1.71
C ASP A 28 -4.71 -7.27 1.61
N SER A 29 -4.86 -7.80 0.38
CA SER A 29 -5.13 -9.21 0.14
C SER A 29 -4.15 -9.84 -0.85
N ILE A 30 -3.37 -10.82 -0.38
CA ILE A 30 -2.41 -11.53 -1.22
C ILE A 30 -3.15 -12.60 -2.03
N PHE A 31 -3.54 -12.26 -3.25
CA PHE A 31 -4.16 -13.20 -4.20
C PHE A 31 -3.22 -13.74 -5.27
N PHE A 32 -2.08 -13.06 -5.51
CA PHE A 32 -1.15 -13.41 -6.56
C PHE A 32 0.28 -13.49 -6.01
N LEU A 33 0.90 -14.67 -6.09
CA LEU A 33 2.30 -14.88 -5.70
C LEU A 33 3.12 -15.25 -6.94
N PRO A 34 3.79 -14.28 -7.59
CA PRO A 34 4.71 -14.58 -8.68
C PRO A 34 5.91 -15.38 -8.13
N VAL A 35 6.31 -16.42 -8.86
CA VAL A 35 7.42 -17.28 -8.47
C VAL A 35 8.40 -17.46 -9.62
N ARG A 36 9.68 -17.22 -9.37
CA ARG A 36 10.76 -17.43 -10.34
C ARG A 36 11.23 -18.88 -10.28
N LEU A 37 11.15 -19.59 -11.40
CA LEU A 37 11.55 -21.01 -11.52
C LEU A 37 12.88 -21.21 -12.26
N ASP A 38 13.29 -20.24 -13.07
CA ASP A 38 14.51 -20.29 -13.89
C ASP A 38 15.24 -18.94 -13.80
N ASP A 39 16.48 -18.89 -14.27
CA ASP A 39 17.19 -17.63 -14.46
C ASP A 39 16.55 -16.79 -15.58
N CYS A 40 15.51 -16.03 -15.24
CA CYS A 40 14.80 -15.18 -16.15
C CYS A 40 14.42 -13.84 -15.52
N THR A 41 14.45 -12.78 -16.33
CA THR A 41 13.91 -11.46 -15.98
C THR A 41 12.49 -11.30 -16.54
N PRO A 42 11.49 -11.00 -15.70
CA PRO A 42 10.14 -10.73 -16.19
C PRO A 42 10.13 -9.56 -17.20
N GLN A 43 9.46 -9.75 -18.34
CA GLN A 43 9.35 -8.69 -19.35
C GLN A 43 8.31 -7.63 -18.97
N ASP A 44 7.24 -8.02 -18.26
CA ASP A 44 6.21 -7.09 -17.77
C ASP A 44 6.72 -6.40 -16.50
N GLU A 45 6.78 -5.06 -16.52
CA GLU A 45 7.30 -4.27 -15.42
C GLU A 45 6.47 -4.39 -14.15
N ARG A 46 5.16 -4.68 -14.27
CA ARG A 46 4.26 -4.86 -13.12
C ARG A 46 4.70 -6.02 -12.23
N LEU A 47 5.30 -7.07 -12.83
CA LEU A 47 5.81 -8.23 -12.09
C LEU A 47 7.06 -7.91 -11.26
N LYS A 48 7.80 -6.85 -11.60
CA LYS A 48 9.02 -6.45 -10.87
C LYS A 48 8.68 -5.80 -9.52
N TYR A 49 7.52 -5.17 -9.42
CA TYR A 49 7.07 -4.47 -8.22
C TYR A 49 6.26 -5.36 -7.27
N LEU A 50 5.89 -6.57 -7.70
CA LEU A 50 5.18 -7.54 -6.87
C LEU A 50 6.15 -8.34 -5.99
N HIS A 51 5.69 -8.68 -4.79
CA HIS A 51 6.40 -9.62 -3.93
C HIS A 51 6.46 -10.99 -4.62
N TRP A 52 7.67 -11.44 -4.93
CA TRP A 52 7.93 -12.68 -5.66
C TRP A 52 8.73 -13.67 -4.81
N GLY A 53 8.43 -14.96 -4.97
CA GLY A 53 9.23 -16.05 -4.42
C GLY A 53 10.30 -16.47 -5.41
N ASP A 54 11.57 -16.52 -5.00
CA ASP A 54 12.62 -17.09 -5.85
C ASP A 54 12.83 -18.58 -5.50
N LEU A 55 12.51 -19.47 -6.44
CA LEU A 55 12.79 -20.91 -6.35
C LEU A 55 14.07 -21.29 -7.12
N PHE A 56 14.77 -20.32 -7.69
CA PHE A 56 16.04 -20.52 -8.38
C PHE A 56 17.19 -19.88 -7.58
N PRO A 57 18.41 -20.48 -7.53
CA PRO A 57 18.81 -21.75 -8.13
C PRO A 57 18.40 -22.98 -7.32
N ASP A 58 18.04 -22.82 -6.04
CA ASP A 58 17.67 -23.92 -5.14
C ASP A 58 16.16 -23.92 -4.86
N TYR A 59 15.46 -24.80 -5.59
CA TYR A 59 14.02 -25.01 -5.45
C TYR A 59 13.62 -25.39 -4.02
N SER A 60 14.42 -26.22 -3.35
CA SER A 60 14.07 -26.73 -2.02
C SER A 60 14.13 -25.63 -0.97
N GLN A 61 15.08 -24.70 -1.09
CA GLN A 61 15.17 -23.54 -0.20
C GLN A 61 14.04 -22.55 -0.43
N GLY A 62 13.78 -22.19 -1.69
CA GLY A 62 12.68 -21.31 -2.04
C GLY A 62 11.31 -21.89 -1.64
N PHE A 63 11.11 -23.20 -1.83
CA PHE A 63 9.85 -23.85 -1.51
C PHE A 63 9.63 -23.94 0.00
N LYS A 64 10.70 -24.10 0.80
CA LYS A 64 10.63 -24.02 2.27
C LYS A 64 10.16 -22.65 2.75
N LEU A 65 10.55 -21.56 2.07
CA LEU A 65 10.09 -20.20 2.40
C LEU A 65 8.58 -20.06 2.17
N ILE A 66 8.07 -20.55 1.03
CA ILE A 66 6.64 -20.56 0.70
C ILE A 66 5.86 -21.46 1.66
N MET A 67 6.37 -22.65 1.96
CA MET A 67 5.72 -23.56 2.91
C MET A 67 5.74 -23.01 4.34
N ARG A 68 6.73 -22.20 4.73
CA ARG A 68 6.76 -21.53 6.03
C ARG A 68 5.62 -20.53 6.17
N THR A 69 5.27 -19.81 5.11
CA THR A 69 4.18 -18.82 5.13
C THR A 69 2.80 -19.48 5.02
N LEU A 70 2.70 -20.61 4.30
CA LEU A 70 1.42 -21.32 4.10
C LEU A 70 1.03 -22.30 5.22
N LYS A 71 1.92 -22.65 6.15
CA LYS A 71 1.62 -23.62 7.21
C LYS A 71 0.45 -23.13 8.09
N PRO A 72 -0.71 -23.82 8.05
CA PRO A 72 -1.88 -23.46 8.85
C PRO A 72 -1.56 -23.84 10.30
N GLY A 73 -1.33 -22.84 11.14
CA GLY A 73 -0.82 -23.08 12.49
C GLY A 73 0.18 -22.02 12.97
N LEU A 74 0.71 -21.19 12.05
CA LEU A 74 1.04 -19.83 12.43
C LEU A 74 -0.28 -19.11 12.68
N LYS A 75 -0.85 -19.33 13.87
CA LYS A 75 -1.55 -18.23 14.51
C LYS A 75 -0.60 -17.05 14.34
N SER A 76 -1.06 -15.99 13.69
CA SER A 76 -0.59 -14.67 14.03
C SER A 76 -0.88 -14.56 15.53
N GLU A 77 0.03 -15.08 16.36
CA GLU A 77 0.28 -14.47 17.63
C GLU A 77 0.62 -13.04 17.20
N LYS A 78 -0.35 -12.16 17.37
CA LYS A 78 -0.08 -10.77 17.71
C LYS A 78 0.74 -10.82 19.00
N LYS A 79 1.97 -11.33 18.94
CA LYS A 79 3.03 -10.84 19.79
C LYS A 79 3.01 -9.37 19.43
N LYS A 80 2.51 -8.58 20.38
CA LYS A 80 3.01 -7.24 20.65
C LYS A 80 4.52 -7.38 20.85
N THR A 81 5.21 -7.71 19.77
CA THR A 81 6.61 -7.45 19.60
C THR A 81 6.54 -5.97 19.40
N THR A 82 6.70 -5.24 20.49
CA THR A 82 7.32 -3.93 20.46
C THR A 82 8.67 -4.14 19.78
N VAL A 83 8.65 -4.29 18.45
CA VAL A 83 9.80 -3.95 17.63
C VAL A 83 9.95 -2.48 17.94
N LYS A 84 10.88 -2.16 18.85
CA LYS A 84 11.39 -0.81 18.97
C LYS A 84 12.01 -0.51 17.61
N HIS A 85 11.18 -0.06 16.67
CA HIS A 85 11.68 0.71 15.55
C HIS A 85 12.37 1.89 16.22
N LYS A 86 13.71 1.90 16.18
CA LYS A 86 14.43 3.16 16.32
C LYS A 86 13.68 4.13 15.42
N SER A 87 13.25 5.27 15.97
CA SER A 87 12.69 6.41 15.24
C SER A 87 13.43 6.54 13.90
N GLY A 88 12.88 5.88 12.89
CA GLY A 88 13.56 5.62 11.65
C GLY A 88 12.93 6.61 10.73
N GLU A 89 13.61 7.71 10.46
CA GLU A 89 13.20 8.57 9.36
C GLU A 89 13.62 7.82 8.09
N TRP A 90 12.66 7.36 7.30
CA TRP A 90 12.92 6.81 5.98
C TRP A 90 12.85 7.94 4.96
N ILE A 91 13.84 8.04 4.09
CA ILE A 91 13.86 9.03 3.02
C ILE A 91 13.65 8.30 1.70
N GLU A 92 12.58 8.65 1.00
CA GLU A 92 12.26 8.08 -0.31
C GLU A 92 13.33 8.51 -1.35
N PRO A 93 13.91 7.57 -2.12
CA PRO A 93 15.10 7.84 -2.93
C PRO A 93 14.89 8.83 -4.08
N LEU A 94 13.69 8.90 -4.67
CA LEU A 94 13.39 9.74 -5.83
C LEU A 94 13.13 11.20 -5.42
N THR A 95 12.12 11.40 -4.59
CA THR A 95 11.56 12.70 -4.20
C THR A 95 12.18 13.26 -2.92
N ARG A 96 12.98 12.46 -2.21
CA ARG A 96 13.54 12.79 -0.90
C ARG A 96 12.47 13.10 0.16
N MET A 97 11.27 12.56 -0.01
CA MET A 97 10.22 12.67 1.00
C MET A 97 10.65 11.95 2.28
N GLU A 98 10.53 12.64 3.41
CA GLU A 98 10.72 12.08 4.74
C GLU A 98 9.45 11.38 5.19
N PHE A 99 9.58 10.12 5.57
CA PHE A 99 8.56 9.33 6.19
C PHE A 99 8.97 8.98 7.61
N VAL A 100 8.00 9.05 8.52
CA VAL A 100 8.14 8.62 9.90
C VAL A 100 7.37 7.33 10.11
N TRP A 101 7.93 6.42 10.90
CA TRP A 101 7.21 5.24 11.35
C TRP A 101 6.24 5.63 12.46
N VAL A 102 4.96 5.28 12.28
CA VAL A 102 3.92 5.41 13.28
C VAL A 102 3.66 4.02 13.85
N ASP A 103 3.87 3.88 15.16
CA ASP A 103 3.63 2.60 15.84
C ASP A 103 2.15 2.24 15.79
N GLY A 104 1.89 0.94 15.56
CA GLY A 104 0.55 0.40 15.60
C GLY A 104 -0.04 0.49 17.01
N GLY A 105 -1.34 0.76 17.07
CA GLY A 105 -2.04 1.02 18.31
C GLY A 105 -3.54 1.19 18.12
N CYS A 106 -4.24 1.32 19.23
CA CYS A 106 -5.66 1.64 19.24
C CYS A 106 -5.85 3.06 19.77
N PHE A 107 -6.76 3.81 19.16
CA PHE A 107 -7.11 5.16 19.57
C PHE A 107 -8.60 5.42 19.35
N MET A 108 -9.14 6.42 20.05
CA MET A 108 -10.54 6.81 19.91
C MET A 108 -10.68 7.80 18.75
N MET A 109 -11.16 7.33 17.60
CA MET A 109 -11.42 8.14 16.41
C MET A 109 -12.80 8.81 16.48
N GLY A 110 -12.88 10.03 15.94
CA GLY A 110 -14.10 10.84 15.99
C GLY A 110 -14.08 11.85 17.14
N GLN A 111 -15.19 12.55 17.31
CA GLN A 111 -15.27 13.77 18.10
C GLN A 111 -15.71 13.55 19.56
N THR A 112 -15.16 14.33 20.49
CA THR A 112 -15.64 14.46 21.88
C THR A 112 -16.90 15.33 21.99
N SER A 113 -17.60 15.26 23.12
CA SER A 113 -18.76 16.15 23.35
C SER A 113 -18.34 17.62 23.47
N GLU A 114 -17.16 17.88 24.02
CA GLU A 114 -16.60 19.22 24.18
C GLU A 114 -16.19 19.84 22.84
N GLU A 115 -15.50 19.07 21.98
CA GLU A 115 -15.16 19.51 20.61
C GLU A 115 -16.41 19.77 19.79
N LYS A 116 -17.46 18.95 19.95
CA LYS A 116 -18.75 19.19 19.30
C LYS A 116 -19.31 20.57 19.63
N GLU A 117 -19.39 20.89 20.92
CA GLU A 117 -19.90 22.17 21.38
C GLU A 117 -19.05 23.34 20.85
N GLN A 118 -17.73 23.16 20.79
CA GLN A 118 -16.82 24.18 20.26
C GLN A 118 -17.04 24.40 18.76
N ILE A 119 -17.13 23.33 17.96
CA ILE A 119 -17.40 23.46 16.52
C ILE A 119 -18.77 24.09 16.27
N ILE A 120 -19.80 23.75 17.06
CA ILE A 120 -21.12 24.40 16.93
C ILE A 120 -21.04 25.89 17.24
N LYS A 121 -20.24 26.30 18.24
CA LYS A 121 -20.03 27.72 18.55
C LYS A 121 -19.31 28.46 17.42
N ASP A 122 -18.30 27.83 16.82
CA ASP A 122 -17.45 28.47 15.82
C ASP A 122 -18.07 28.47 14.41
N ALA A 123 -18.66 27.35 14.00
CA ALA A 123 -19.23 27.18 12.66
C ALA A 123 -20.75 27.40 12.62
N GLY A 124 -21.45 27.35 13.75
CA GLY A 124 -22.90 27.39 13.85
C GLY A 124 -23.57 26.03 13.63
N GLU A 125 -24.71 25.81 14.28
CA GLU A 125 -25.45 24.53 14.27
C GLU A 125 -25.76 24.02 12.86
N LYS A 126 -26.15 24.92 11.94
CA LYS A 126 -26.49 24.53 10.55
C LYS A 126 -25.28 23.95 9.81
N ASN A 127 -24.10 24.55 9.96
CA ASN A 127 -22.88 24.04 9.34
C ASN A 127 -22.40 22.76 10.03
N TYR A 128 -22.54 22.68 11.36
CA TYR A 128 -22.28 21.45 12.09
C TYR A 128 -23.06 20.25 11.51
N GLN A 129 -24.37 20.41 11.34
CA GLN A 129 -25.24 19.35 10.82
C GLN A 129 -24.89 18.94 9.39
N ASN A 130 -24.41 19.86 8.56
CA ASN A 130 -24.07 19.60 7.15
C ASN A 130 -22.69 18.96 6.96
N TYR A 131 -21.69 19.35 7.74
CA TYR A 131 -20.29 18.98 7.49
C TYR A 131 -19.68 18.06 8.55
N TYR A 132 -20.06 18.21 9.82
CA TYR A 132 -19.36 17.59 10.95
C TYR A 132 -20.14 16.44 11.60
N LYS A 133 -21.44 16.33 11.33
CA LYS A 133 -22.29 15.27 11.89
C LYS A 133 -21.75 13.85 11.66
N ARG A 134 -21.05 13.63 10.54
CA ARG A 134 -20.50 12.31 10.14
C ARG A 134 -19.23 11.90 10.90
N GLU A 135 -18.66 12.78 11.72
CA GLU A 135 -17.51 12.45 12.57
C GLU A 135 -17.89 11.63 13.81
N LEU A 136 -19.20 11.50 14.07
CA LEU A 136 -19.76 10.69 15.15
C LEU A 136 -20.27 9.34 14.62
N PRO A 137 -20.33 8.29 15.47
CA PRO A 137 -19.92 8.29 16.88
C PRO A 137 -18.41 8.16 17.04
N ARG A 138 -17.91 8.67 18.17
CA ARG A 138 -16.55 8.36 18.61
C ARG A 138 -16.43 6.87 18.91
N HIS A 139 -15.45 6.21 18.33
CA HIS A 139 -15.26 4.76 18.46
C HIS A 139 -13.78 4.39 18.50
N GLU A 140 -13.48 3.24 19.10
CA GLU A 140 -12.11 2.73 19.14
C GLU A 140 -11.74 2.15 17.77
N VAL A 141 -10.59 2.57 17.24
CA VAL A 141 -10.01 2.08 16.00
C VAL A 141 -8.60 1.59 16.30
N CYS A 142 -8.28 0.38 15.86
CA CYS A 142 -6.93 -0.18 15.95
C CYS A 142 -6.32 -0.27 14.56
N VAL A 143 -5.10 0.23 14.42
CA VAL A 143 -4.33 0.17 13.18
C VAL A 143 -2.99 -0.50 13.45
N ASP A 144 -2.49 -1.25 12.47
CA ASP A 144 -1.13 -1.76 12.49
C ASP A 144 -0.14 -0.61 12.23
N GLY A 145 1.15 -0.84 12.51
CA GLY A 145 2.17 0.20 12.30
C GLY A 145 2.40 0.49 10.82
N PHE A 146 2.59 1.76 10.47
CA PHE A 146 2.73 2.19 9.07
C PHE A 146 3.68 3.40 8.93
N TRP A 147 4.12 3.64 7.69
CA TRP A 147 4.91 4.82 7.33
C TRP A 147 4.00 5.97 6.92
N MET A 148 4.25 7.17 7.47
CA MET A 148 3.51 8.38 7.12
C MET A 148 4.47 9.49 6.72
N GLY A 149 4.17 10.20 5.63
CA GLY A 149 4.94 11.37 5.21
C GLY A 149 4.96 12.42 6.33
N ARG A 150 6.14 12.92 6.68
CA ARG A 150 6.30 13.95 7.71
C ARG A 150 5.61 15.26 7.33
N TYR A 151 5.56 15.53 6.03
CA TYR A 151 4.98 16.73 5.44
C TYR A 151 4.03 16.36 4.30
N THR A 152 3.13 17.28 3.95
CA THR A 152 2.33 17.17 2.75
C THR A 152 3.21 17.17 1.50
N VAL A 153 2.75 16.49 0.45
CA VAL A 153 3.48 16.44 -0.83
C VAL A 153 3.60 17.85 -1.40
N THR A 154 4.82 18.26 -1.72
CA THR A 154 5.10 19.58 -2.30
C THR A 154 4.99 19.54 -3.83
N LEU A 155 4.76 20.72 -4.43
CA LEU A 155 4.77 20.87 -5.89
C LEU A 155 6.09 20.40 -6.52
N GLY A 156 7.23 20.67 -5.85
CA GLY A 156 8.55 20.24 -6.30
C GLY A 156 8.69 18.72 -6.36
N GLN A 157 8.23 18.02 -5.32
CA GLN A 157 8.23 16.55 -5.27
C GLN A 157 7.28 15.96 -6.30
N PHE A 158 6.08 16.51 -6.44
CA PHE A 158 5.11 16.05 -7.43
C PHE A 158 5.62 16.24 -8.87
N LYS A 159 6.32 17.34 -9.14
CA LYS A 159 6.98 17.56 -10.44
C LYS A 159 8.08 16.54 -10.71
N GLN A 160 8.88 16.14 -9.71
CA GLN A 160 9.87 15.07 -9.87
C GLN A 160 9.22 13.74 -10.21
N PHE A 161 8.11 13.41 -9.54
CA PHE A 161 7.29 12.24 -9.85
C PHE A 161 6.77 12.25 -11.30
N ILE A 162 6.18 13.36 -11.75
CA ILE A 162 5.71 13.52 -13.15
C ILE A 162 6.86 13.32 -14.13
N ASN A 163 8.01 13.95 -13.89
CA ASN A 163 9.16 13.84 -14.79
C ASN A 163 9.70 12.40 -14.88
N ALA A 164 9.67 11.64 -13.78
CA ALA A 164 10.16 10.27 -13.73
C ALA A 164 9.19 9.27 -14.39
N THR A 165 7.88 9.53 -14.35
CA THR A 165 6.85 8.56 -14.75
C THR A 165 6.05 8.98 -16.00
N SER A 166 6.22 10.23 -16.45
CA SER A 166 5.35 10.87 -17.46
C SER A 166 3.86 10.83 -17.08
N TYR A 167 3.56 10.85 -15.77
CA TYR A 167 2.19 10.82 -15.25
C TYR A 167 1.39 12.05 -15.70
N LYS A 168 0.13 11.83 -16.11
CA LYS A 168 -0.86 12.88 -16.35
C LYS A 168 -1.93 12.83 -15.28
N THR A 169 -2.19 13.96 -14.64
CA THR A 169 -3.25 14.09 -13.65
C THR A 169 -4.62 13.91 -14.28
N ASP A 170 -5.62 13.55 -13.48
CA ASP A 170 -6.99 13.42 -13.99
C ASP A 170 -7.53 14.76 -14.48
N ALA A 171 -7.16 15.86 -13.82
CA ALA A 171 -7.48 17.21 -14.27
C ALA A 171 -6.93 17.52 -15.67
N GLU A 172 -5.73 17.04 -16.03
CA GLU A 172 -5.17 17.21 -17.37
C GLU A 172 -5.83 16.28 -18.41
N LYS A 173 -6.30 15.10 -18.00
CA LYS A 173 -7.03 14.18 -18.89
C LYS A 173 -8.41 14.72 -19.21
N GLU A 174 -9.10 15.27 -18.22
CA GLU A 174 -10.46 15.80 -18.35
C GLU A 174 -10.49 17.26 -18.79
N GLY A 175 -9.40 18.00 -18.58
CA GLY A 175 -9.24 19.41 -18.94
C GLY A 175 -9.78 20.39 -17.89
N TRP A 176 -10.18 19.92 -16.70
CA TRP A 176 -10.73 20.76 -15.63
C TRP A 176 -10.55 20.12 -14.23
N ALA A 177 -10.64 20.92 -13.16
CA ALA A 177 -10.70 20.49 -11.76
C ALA A 177 -11.65 21.43 -10.97
N TYR A 178 -12.24 20.95 -9.87
CA TYR A 178 -13.14 21.70 -8.98
C TYR A 178 -12.40 22.48 -7.89
#